data_AF-A0A426TQL5-F1
#
_entry.id   AF-A0A426TQL5-F1
#
_cell.length_a   1.000
_cell.length_b   1.000
_cell.length_c   1.000
_cell.angle_alpha   90.00
_cell.angle_beta   90.00
_cell.angle_gamma   90.00
#
_symmetry.space_group_name_H-M   'P 1'
#
loop_
_entity.id
_entity.type
_entity.pdbx_description
1 polymer ?
#
loop_
_entity_poly.entity_id
_entity_poly.type
_entity_poly.pdbx_seq_one_letter_code
_entity_poly.pdbx_strand_id
1 'polypeptide(L)'
;MSRTIASVRFVVALLVALTIVGFVPAQPSHAQTAQRCFAETNQCISGPIRQYWERNGGLAVFGFPITAQNAENVEGQSLQVQWFERDRLEIQTNGQVTAGRLGVERLAQQGTPWQFGPSEAADAGCLAFAETGHRVCGAFAAYWQRNGGLARFGFPVTGAYEAEIEGMRLTVQYFERRRFELHDANTVLLGLLGSEVLRERGELPAPAPAPAPAPAPAPAPAPTHCDGIPDWVGDGQIIYGFDPVQGIILANCFQPRDSFSVFIYRFQANEQILWRTTEPNGRITEQTIQAGRGGWERDFTPPSAGWPLGDYRLEFTGLSSGKVVILYYRVVPSVP
;
A
#
# COMPACT_ATOMS: atom_id res chain seq x y z
N MET A 1 -26.12 -79.65 -35.27
CA MET A 1 -26.44 -78.26 -35.67
C MET A 1 -27.38 -77.70 -34.58
N SER A 2 -26.89 -77.05 -33.52
CA SER A 2 -26.66 -75.59 -33.35
C SER A 2 -27.93 -74.76 -33.62
N ARG A 3 -28.48 -73.83 -32.80
CA ARG A 3 -28.15 -73.19 -31.51
C ARG A 3 -29.35 -72.29 -31.09
N THR A 4 -29.78 -72.39 -29.82
CA THR A 4 -30.04 -71.30 -28.83
C THR A 4 -31.15 -70.23 -28.95
N ILE A 5 -31.60 -69.85 -27.75
CA ILE A 5 -32.72 -69.05 -27.25
C ILE A 5 -32.40 -67.53 -27.19
N ALA A 6 -33.46 -66.70 -27.14
CA ALA A 6 -33.57 -65.34 -26.58
C ALA A 6 -33.59 -64.14 -27.56
N SER A 7 -34.67 -63.34 -27.49
CA SER A 7 -34.74 -61.89 -27.77
C SER A 7 -36.18 -61.41 -27.49
N VAL A 8 -36.59 -61.25 -26.23
CA VAL A 8 -36.37 -60.07 -25.37
C VAL A 8 -37.45 -58.99 -25.62
N ARG A 9 -38.40 -58.98 -24.67
CA ARG A 9 -39.40 -57.94 -24.38
C ARG A 9 -38.71 -56.61 -24.08
N PHE A 10 -38.54 -55.70 -25.05
CA PHE A 10 -37.81 -54.44 -24.83
C PHE A 10 -38.35 -53.25 -25.63
N VAL A 11 -39.67 -53.04 -25.68
CA VAL A 11 -40.22 -51.89 -26.42
C VAL A 11 -41.11 -50.97 -25.57
N VAL A 12 -41.48 -51.33 -24.33
CA VAL A 12 -42.41 -50.49 -23.53
C VAL A 12 -41.78 -49.92 -22.25
N ALA A 13 -40.54 -50.27 -21.91
CA ALA A 13 -39.86 -49.78 -20.70
C ALA A 13 -38.97 -48.54 -20.91
N LEU A 14 -39.12 -47.79 -22.01
CA LEU A 14 -38.25 -46.64 -22.33
C LEU A 14 -38.99 -45.28 -22.42
N LEU A 15 -40.21 -45.19 -21.88
CA LEU A 15 -41.00 -43.94 -21.90
C LEU A 15 -41.48 -43.46 -20.51
N VAL A 16 -40.96 -44.03 -19.42
CA VAL A 16 -41.27 -43.58 -18.04
C VAL A 16 -40.01 -43.15 -17.26
N ALA A 17 -38.82 -43.27 -17.84
CA ALA A 17 -37.55 -42.92 -17.17
C ALA A 17 -37.01 -41.52 -17.53
N LEU A 18 -37.85 -40.59 -18.01
CA LEU A 18 -37.42 -39.24 -18.42
C LEU A 18 -38.18 -38.10 -17.73
N THR A 19 -38.67 -38.31 -16.51
CA THR A 19 -39.33 -37.25 -15.71
C THR A 19 -38.81 -37.18 -14.28
N ILE A 20 -37.49 -37.04 -14.13
CA ILE A 20 -36.90 -36.43 -12.92
C ILE A 20 -35.83 -35.44 -13.40
N VAL A 21 -36.28 -34.33 -13.98
CA VAL A 21 -35.46 -33.12 -14.02
C VAL A 21 -35.46 -32.60 -12.59
N GLY A 22 -34.41 -32.96 -11.84
CA GLY A 22 -34.20 -32.47 -10.50
C GLY A 22 -34.22 -30.95 -10.48
N PHE A 23 -35.09 -30.37 -9.67
CA PHE A 23 -34.94 -29.00 -9.21
C PHE A 23 -33.62 -28.94 -8.43
N VAL A 24 -32.54 -28.56 -9.11
CA VAL A 24 -31.32 -28.12 -8.43
C VAL A 24 -31.68 -26.75 -7.86
N PRO A 25 -31.78 -26.57 -6.52
CA PRO A 25 -31.88 -25.23 -5.98
C PRO A 25 -30.64 -24.48 -6.45
N ALA A 26 -30.83 -23.39 -7.18
CA ALA A 26 -29.76 -22.47 -7.50
C ALA A 26 -29.18 -22.03 -6.16
N GLN A 27 -28.04 -22.61 -5.77
CA GLN A 27 -27.27 -22.08 -4.66
C GLN A 27 -26.98 -20.63 -5.02
N PRO A 28 -27.26 -19.65 -4.15
CA PRO A 28 -26.83 -18.30 -4.41
C PRO A 28 -25.33 -18.38 -4.61
N SER A 29 -24.88 -18.06 -5.83
CA SER A 29 -23.49 -17.70 -6.05
C SER A 29 -23.31 -16.41 -5.28
N HIS A 30 -22.99 -16.53 -3.99
CA HIS A 30 -22.25 -15.49 -3.32
C HIS A 30 -20.96 -15.42 -4.13
N ALA A 31 -20.90 -14.48 -5.07
CA ALA A 31 -19.63 -13.98 -5.53
C ALA A 31 -18.85 -13.77 -4.23
N GLN A 32 -17.82 -14.58 -3.99
CA GLN A 32 -16.88 -14.31 -2.90
C GLN A 32 -16.54 -12.85 -3.13
N THR A 33 -17.01 -11.97 -2.25
CA THR A 33 -16.52 -10.60 -2.25
C THR A 33 -15.06 -10.79 -1.96
N ALA A 34 -14.24 -10.79 -3.02
CA ALA A 34 -12.82 -10.93 -2.93
C ALA A 34 -12.39 -9.72 -2.11
N GLN A 35 -12.31 -9.93 -0.81
CA GLN A 35 -12.10 -8.94 0.20
C GLN A 35 -10.67 -9.13 0.63
N ARG A 36 -9.93 -8.04 0.69
CA ARG A 36 -8.55 -8.05 1.19
C ARG A 36 -8.58 -7.44 2.58
N CYS A 37 -8.22 -8.24 3.58
CA CYS A 37 -8.12 -7.82 4.97
C CYS A 37 -6.68 -7.57 5.35
N PHE A 38 -6.46 -6.57 6.19
CA PHE A 38 -5.16 -6.14 6.69
C PHE A 38 -5.13 -6.41 8.19
N ALA A 39 -4.23 -7.28 8.61
CA ALA A 39 -4.10 -7.66 10.02
C ALA A 39 -3.60 -6.49 10.88
N GLU A 40 -2.94 -5.51 10.25
CA GLU A 40 -2.32 -4.34 10.86
C GLU A 40 -3.33 -3.30 11.34
N THR A 41 -4.51 -3.26 10.73
CA THR A 41 -5.60 -2.34 11.11
C THR A 41 -6.91 -3.07 11.42
N ASN A 42 -6.95 -4.39 11.21
CA ASN A 42 -8.15 -5.22 11.24
C ASN A 42 -9.26 -4.70 10.31
N GLN A 43 -8.88 -3.95 9.28
CA GLN A 43 -9.80 -3.43 8.28
C GLN A 43 -9.73 -4.26 6.99
N CYS A 44 -10.82 -4.24 6.25
CA CYS A 44 -10.87 -4.91 4.97
C CYS A 44 -11.39 -3.97 3.88
N ILE A 45 -10.83 -4.13 2.68
CA ILE A 45 -11.30 -3.47 1.47
C ILE A 45 -11.98 -4.49 0.57
N SER A 46 -13.05 -4.07 -0.09
CA SER A 46 -13.79 -4.92 -1.03
C SER A 46 -14.32 -4.10 -2.20
N GLY A 47 -14.95 -4.77 -3.18
CA GLY A 47 -15.69 -4.12 -4.25
C GLY A 47 -14.87 -3.11 -5.07
N PRO A 48 -15.49 -2.01 -5.53
CA PRO A 48 -14.82 -0.98 -6.32
C PRO A 48 -13.61 -0.34 -5.63
N ILE A 49 -13.68 -0.12 -4.31
CA ILE A 49 -12.58 0.46 -3.52
C ILE A 49 -11.35 -0.45 -3.57
N ARG A 50 -11.50 -1.77 -3.32
CA ARG A 50 -10.36 -2.71 -3.43
C ARG A 50 -9.73 -2.65 -4.83
N GLN A 51 -10.57 -2.73 -5.85
CA GLN A 51 -10.08 -2.75 -7.23
C GLN A 51 -9.35 -1.46 -7.61
N TYR A 52 -9.86 -0.31 -7.16
CA TYR A 52 -9.21 0.97 -7.37
C TYR A 52 -7.88 1.05 -6.62
N TRP A 53 -7.87 0.65 -5.34
CA TRP A 53 -6.66 0.61 -4.52
C TRP A 53 -5.57 -0.24 -5.18
N GLU A 54 -5.88 -1.48 -5.58
CA GLU A 54 -4.93 -2.41 -6.19
C GLU A 54 -4.35 -1.89 -7.52
N ARG A 55 -5.18 -1.29 -8.37
CA ARG A 55 -4.74 -0.77 -9.68
C ARG A 55 -3.96 0.53 -9.60
N ASN A 56 -4.13 1.31 -8.54
CA ASN A 56 -3.55 2.65 -8.43
C ASN A 56 -2.38 2.72 -7.44
N GLY A 57 -1.66 1.60 -7.29
CA GLY A 57 -0.41 1.51 -6.53
C GLY A 57 -0.57 1.07 -5.07
N GLY A 58 -1.79 0.71 -4.66
CA GLY A 58 -2.08 0.05 -3.40
C GLY A 58 -1.48 0.76 -2.19
N LEU A 59 -0.71 0.02 -1.42
CA LEU A 59 -0.29 0.47 -0.11
C LEU A 59 0.71 1.63 -0.15
N ALA A 60 1.63 1.63 -1.12
CA ALA A 60 2.58 2.73 -1.31
C ALA A 60 1.89 4.07 -1.59
N VAL A 61 0.61 4.03 -1.99
CA VAL A 61 -0.14 5.20 -2.46
C VAL A 61 -1.20 5.64 -1.47
N PHE A 62 -1.98 4.69 -0.96
CA PHE A 62 -3.12 4.95 -0.10
C PHE A 62 -2.81 4.63 1.35
N GLY A 63 -1.84 3.74 1.61
CA GLY A 63 -1.64 3.16 2.93
C GLY A 63 -2.68 2.13 3.30
N PHE A 64 -2.64 1.74 4.57
CA PHE A 64 -3.62 0.81 5.12
C PHE A 64 -4.99 1.45 5.19
N PRO A 65 -6.08 0.67 4.99
CA PRO A 65 -7.40 1.10 5.40
C PRO A 65 -7.42 1.30 6.92
N ILE A 66 -7.88 2.46 7.38
CA ILE A 66 -7.95 2.81 8.81
C ILE A 66 -9.40 2.79 9.32
N THR A 67 -10.39 2.78 8.44
CA THR A 67 -11.81 2.58 8.77
C THR A 67 -12.43 1.44 7.98
N ALA A 68 -13.58 0.96 8.43
CA ALA A 68 -14.48 0.19 7.58
C ALA A 68 -15.09 1.13 6.52
N GLN A 69 -15.58 0.56 5.40
CA GLN A 69 -16.34 1.33 4.43
C GLN A 69 -17.69 1.74 5.03
N ASN A 70 -18.03 3.02 4.97
CA ASN A 70 -19.24 3.62 5.55
C ASN A 70 -19.84 4.69 4.62
N ALA A 71 -21.12 4.99 4.80
CA ALA A 71 -21.74 6.14 4.14
C ALA A 71 -21.35 7.43 4.86
N GLU A 72 -20.83 8.42 4.15
CA GLU A 72 -20.49 9.74 4.68
C GLU A 72 -21.08 10.86 3.82
N ASN A 73 -21.32 12.02 4.43
CA ASN A 73 -21.66 13.22 3.68
C ASN A 73 -20.38 13.94 3.24
N VAL A 74 -20.10 13.92 1.94
CA VAL A 74 -18.97 14.60 1.31
C VAL A 74 -19.55 15.69 0.41
N GLU A 75 -19.27 16.95 0.74
CA GLU A 75 -19.67 18.12 -0.06
C GLU A 75 -21.18 18.16 -0.37
N GLY A 76 -22.02 17.73 0.58
CA GLY A 76 -23.48 17.69 0.44
C GLY A 76 -24.01 16.41 -0.23
N GLN A 77 -23.14 15.47 -0.60
CA GLN A 77 -23.52 14.20 -1.21
C GLN A 77 -23.26 13.03 -0.24
N SER A 78 -24.20 12.10 -0.13
CA SER A 78 -23.97 10.85 0.61
C SER A 78 -23.23 9.86 -0.28
N LEU A 79 -21.96 9.60 0.01
CA LEU A 79 -21.08 8.71 -0.74
C LEU A 79 -20.66 7.51 0.13
N GLN A 80 -20.39 6.38 -0.51
CA GLN A 80 -19.67 5.28 0.16
C GLN A 80 -18.19 5.64 0.22
N VAL A 81 -17.66 5.69 1.44
CA VAL A 81 -16.33 6.17 1.74
C VAL A 81 -15.56 5.08 2.48
N GLN A 82 -14.26 4.99 2.23
CA GLN A 82 -13.35 4.32 3.14
C GLN A 82 -12.08 5.15 3.31
N TRP A 83 -11.65 5.31 4.56
CA TRP A 83 -10.45 6.04 4.90
C TRP A 83 -9.24 5.11 4.92
N PHE A 84 -8.13 5.64 4.43
CA PHE A 84 -6.82 5.05 4.41
C PHE A 84 -5.82 6.01 5.05
N GLU A 85 -4.62 5.54 5.42
CA GLU A 85 -3.63 6.41 6.07
C GLU A 85 -3.32 7.68 5.25
N ARG A 86 -3.24 7.59 3.92
CA ARG A 86 -2.84 8.68 3.02
C ARG A 86 -4.00 9.27 2.22
N ASP A 87 -5.21 8.70 2.33
CA ASP A 87 -6.31 9.08 1.45
C ASP A 87 -7.71 8.76 2.02
N ARG A 88 -8.72 9.29 1.35
CA ARG A 88 -10.11 8.89 1.46
C ARG A 88 -10.59 8.47 0.07
N LEU A 89 -11.00 7.22 -0.10
CA LEU A 89 -11.58 6.75 -1.35
C LEU A 89 -13.09 6.86 -1.30
N GLU A 90 -13.66 7.44 -2.35
CA GLU A 90 -15.07 7.81 -2.44
C GLU A 90 -15.68 7.13 -3.66
N ILE A 91 -16.75 6.35 -3.48
CA ILE A 91 -17.57 5.87 -4.58
C ILE A 91 -18.57 6.96 -4.94
N GLN A 92 -18.33 7.61 -6.07
CA GLN A 92 -19.17 8.65 -6.64
C GLN A 92 -20.55 8.10 -7.03
N THR A 93 -21.54 8.98 -7.19
CA THR A 93 -22.92 8.60 -7.55
C THR A 93 -23.03 7.88 -8.89
N ASN A 94 -22.07 8.09 -9.79
CA ASN A 94 -21.94 7.37 -11.07
C ASN A 94 -21.17 6.03 -10.95
N GLY A 95 -20.78 5.62 -9.74
CA GLY A 95 -20.03 4.40 -9.45
C GLY A 95 -18.51 4.51 -9.62
N GLN A 96 -17.99 5.65 -10.08
CA GLN A 96 -16.54 5.86 -10.18
C GLN A 96 -15.91 6.00 -8.78
N VAL A 97 -14.70 5.47 -8.61
CA VAL A 97 -13.93 5.68 -7.37
C VAL A 97 -12.98 6.84 -7.58
N THR A 98 -13.00 7.80 -6.67
CA THR A 98 -12.09 8.95 -6.66
C THR A 98 -11.38 9.08 -5.32
N ALA A 99 -10.22 9.72 -5.33
CA ALA A 99 -9.56 10.19 -4.12
C ALA A 99 -10.15 11.53 -3.67
N GLY A 100 -10.45 11.65 -2.39
CA GLY A 100 -10.98 12.84 -1.76
C GLY A 100 -9.97 14.00 -1.76
N ARG A 101 -10.48 15.24 -1.70
CA ARG A 101 -9.66 16.46 -1.73
C ARG A 101 -8.99 16.77 -0.39
N LEU A 102 -8.29 15.78 0.17
CA LEU A 102 -7.76 15.86 1.53
C LEU A 102 -6.67 16.93 1.71
N GLY A 103 -5.97 17.35 0.64
CA GLY A 103 -4.99 18.42 0.75
C GLY A 103 -5.66 19.77 0.98
N VAL A 104 -6.76 20.05 0.28
CA VAL A 104 -7.60 21.23 0.52
C VAL A 104 -8.23 21.17 1.90
N GLU A 105 -8.76 20.00 2.27
CA GLU A 105 -9.42 19.81 3.56
C GLU A 105 -8.47 20.04 4.73
N ARG A 106 -7.25 19.48 4.66
CA ARG A 106 -6.25 19.65 5.72
C ARG A 106 -5.80 21.11 5.86
N LEU A 107 -5.59 21.80 4.75
CA LEU A 107 -5.28 23.24 4.74
C LEU A 107 -6.39 24.07 5.40
N ALA A 108 -7.66 23.75 5.12
CA ALA A 108 -8.79 24.40 5.78
C ALA A 108 -8.83 24.13 7.29
N GLN A 109 -8.60 22.88 7.73
CA GLN A 109 -8.50 22.54 9.16
C GLN A 109 -7.38 23.31 9.88
N GLN A 110 -6.28 23.59 9.19
CA GLN A 110 -5.15 24.35 9.73
C GLN A 110 -5.40 25.87 9.76
N GLY A 111 -6.56 26.34 9.29
CA GLY A 111 -6.87 27.78 9.20
C GLY A 111 -6.19 28.50 8.03
N THR A 112 -5.62 27.75 7.09
CA THR A 112 -4.91 28.27 5.91
C THR A 112 -5.51 27.68 4.63
N PRO A 113 -6.79 27.96 4.32
CA PRO A 113 -7.43 27.42 3.12
C PRO A 113 -6.64 27.82 1.87
N TRP A 114 -6.71 26.98 0.83
CA TRP A 114 -5.94 27.22 -0.38
C TRP A 114 -6.32 28.55 -1.06
N GLN A 115 -5.34 29.13 -1.75
CA GLN A 115 -5.47 30.40 -2.47
C GLN A 115 -4.78 30.28 -3.84
N PHE A 116 -5.13 31.17 -4.76
CA PHE A 116 -4.41 31.30 -6.03
C PHE A 116 -2.94 31.69 -5.78
N GLY A 117 -2.06 31.02 -6.50
CA GLY A 117 -0.63 31.33 -6.51
C GLY A 117 -0.28 32.52 -7.40
N PRO A 118 1.00 32.90 -7.44
CA PRO A 118 1.49 34.11 -8.13
C PRO A 118 1.41 34.02 -9.66
N SER A 119 0.98 32.89 -10.24
CA SER A 119 0.86 32.68 -11.69
C SER A 119 2.19 32.85 -12.44
N GLU A 120 3.27 32.31 -11.87
CA GLU A 120 4.58 32.32 -12.48
C GLU A 120 4.66 31.40 -13.71
N ALA A 121 5.49 31.78 -14.69
CA ALA A 121 5.67 31.03 -15.93
C ALA A 121 6.36 29.67 -15.70
N ALA A 122 6.20 28.77 -16.66
CA ALA A 122 6.91 27.49 -16.65
C ALA A 122 8.40 27.69 -16.94
N ASP A 123 9.24 27.48 -15.92
CA ASP A 123 10.70 27.41 -16.05
C ASP A 123 11.18 25.98 -16.32
N ALA A 124 12.45 25.84 -16.73
CA ALA A 124 13.04 24.53 -16.97
C ALA A 124 13.00 23.66 -15.70
N GLY A 125 12.37 22.48 -15.79
CA GLY A 125 12.18 21.57 -14.65
C GLY A 125 10.97 21.89 -13.75
N CYS A 126 10.10 22.80 -14.18
CA CYS A 126 8.86 23.15 -13.50
C CYS A 126 7.62 22.94 -14.40
N LEU A 127 6.50 22.61 -13.77
CA LEU A 127 5.17 22.55 -14.35
C LEU A 127 4.36 23.71 -13.77
N ALA A 128 3.84 24.59 -14.63
CA ALA A 128 2.97 25.69 -14.24
C ALA A 128 1.49 25.31 -14.46
N PHE A 129 0.63 25.69 -13.52
CA PHE A 129 -0.81 25.38 -13.55
C PHE A 129 -1.61 26.69 -13.49
N ALA A 130 -2.15 27.11 -14.63
CA ALA A 130 -2.90 28.36 -14.74
C ALA A 130 -4.19 28.35 -13.92
N GLU A 131 -4.75 27.17 -13.68
CA GLU A 131 -5.98 26.94 -12.93
C GLU A 131 -5.85 27.32 -11.46
N THR A 132 -4.65 27.24 -10.89
CA THR A 132 -4.40 27.57 -9.48
C THR A 132 -3.31 28.61 -9.29
N GLY A 133 -2.59 29.00 -10.34
CA GLY A 133 -1.47 29.96 -10.27
C GLY A 133 -0.23 29.41 -9.57
N HIS A 134 -0.18 28.11 -9.27
CA HIS A 134 0.95 27.45 -8.61
C HIS A 134 1.85 26.71 -9.60
N ARG A 135 3.08 26.42 -9.17
CA ARG A 135 4.05 25.62 -9.92
C ARG A 135 4.52 24.42 -9.12
N VAL A 136 4.90 23.36 -9.80
CA VAL A 136 5.51 22.15 -9.22
C VAL A 136 6.87 21.97 -9.90
N CYS A 137 7.95 21.83 -9.13
CA CYS A 137 9.31 21.82 -9.68
C CYS A 137 10.12 20.60 -9.21
N GLY A 138 11.23 20.31 -9.89
CA GLY A 138 12.24 19.36 -9.45
C GLY A 138 11.70 17.96 -9.16
N ALA A 139 12.08 17.38 -8.01
CA ALA A 139 11.66 16.04 -7.60
C ALA A 139 10.12 15.90 -7.52
N PHE A 140 9.40 16.95 -7.09
CA PHE A 140 7.94 16.94 -7.07
C PHE A 140 7.33 16.90 -8.47
N ALA A 141 7.88 17.65 -9.44
CA ALA A 141 7.38 17.63 -10.82
C ALA A 141 7.58 16.25 -11.45
N ALA A 142 8.80 15.73 -11.32
CA ALA A 142 9.18 14.39 -11.74
C ALA A 142 8.28 13.31 -11.13
N TYR A 143 8.02 13.38 -9.81
CA TYR A 143 7.14 12.44 -9.13
C TYR A 143 5.69 12.58 -9.60
N TRP A 144 5.16 13.80 -9.71
CA TRP A 144 3.79 14.07 -10.14
C TRP A 144 3.52 13.46 -11.52
N GLN A 145 4.42 13.69 -12.49
CA GLN A 145 4.28 13.18 -13.86
C GLN A 145 4.32 11.65 -13.92
N ARG A 146 5.27 11.02 -13.21
CA ARG A 146 5.45 9.56 -13.26
C ARG A 146 4.34 8.80 -12.53
N ASN A 147 3.67 9.42 -11.56
CA ASN A 147 2.75 8.73 -10.67
C ASN A 147 1.27 8.99 -10.97
N GLY A 148 0.92 9.55 -12.12
CA GLY A 148 -0.48 9.68 -12.58
C GLY A 148 -1.04 11.11 -12.58
N GLY A 149 -0.21 12.09 -12.21
CA GLY A 149 -0.49 13.51 -12.38
C GLY A 149 -1.86 13.96 -11.89
N LEU A 150 -2.58 14.69 -12.74
CA LEU A 150 -3.83 15.37 -12.39
C LEU A 150 -4.89 14.40 -11.88
N ALA A 151 -5.03 13.24 -12.52
CA ALA A 151 -6.03 12.24 -12.16
C ALA A 151 -5.87 11.72 -10.72
N ARG A 152 -4.63 11.69 -10.22
CA ARG A 152 -4.31 11.14 -8.90
C ARG A 152 -4.13 12.21 -7.83
N PHE A 153 -3.42 13.28 -8.15
CA PHE A 153 -3.00 14.28 -7.16
C PHE A 153 -3.89 15.52 -7.19
N GLY A 154 -4.49 15.81 -8.35
CA GLY A 154 -5.11 17.08 -8.63
C GLY A 154 -4.12 18.20 -8.90
N PHE A 155 -4.64 19.41 -8.93
CA PHE A 155 -3.84 20.62 -9.07
C PHE A 155 -3.03 20.91 -7.81
N PRO A 156 -1.84 21.53 -7.92
CA PRO A 156 -1.16 22.11 -6.77
C PRO A 156 -2.01 23.24 -6.20
N VAL A 157 -2.18 23.26 -4.87
CA VAL A 157 -2.96 24.26 -4.14
C VAL A 157 -2.11 25.15 -3.25
N THR A 158 -0.80 24.86 -3.19
CA THR A 158 0.24 25.72 -2.62
C THR A 158 1.48 25.73 -3.53
N GLY A 159 2.40 26.68 -3.30
CA GLY A 159 3.80 26.49 -3.68
C GLY A 159 4.49 25.47 -2.76
N ALA A 160 5.74 25.10 -3.06
CA ALA A 160 6.56 24.32 -2.15
C ALA A 160 7.10 25.20 -1.02
N TYR A 161 7.06 24.71 0.23
CA TYR A 161 7.53 25.45 1.41
C TYR A 161 8.04 24.49 2.50
N GLU A 162 8.84 25.01 3.42
CA GLU A 162 9.33 24.24 4.57
C GLU A 162 8.25 24.12 5.65
N ALA A 163 7.99 22.90 6.12
CA ALA A 163 7.07 22.62 7.21
C ALA A 163 7.65 21.60 8.18
N GLU A 164 7.20 21.64 9.43
CA GLU A 164 7.48 20.58 10.39
C GLU A 164 6.38 19.51 10.31
N ILE A 165 6.77 18.29 9.90
CA ILE A 165 5.90 17.12 9.80
C ILE A 165 6.47 16.04 10.72
N GLU A 166 5.71 15.63 11.74
CA GLU A 166 6.11 14.57 12.68
C GLU A 166 7.52 14.80 13.31
N GLY A 167 7.90 16.06 13.57
CA GLY A 167 9.19 16.45 14.14
C GLY A 167 10.35 16.55 13.12
N MET A 168 10.08 16.31 11.85
CA MET A 168 11.01 16.55 10.74
C MET A 168 10.73 17.89 10.07
N ARG A 169 11.78 18.62 9.72
CA ARG A 169 11.64 19.75 8.80
C ARG A 169 11.79 19.24 7.37
N LEU A 170 10.72 19.35 6.59
CA LEU A 170 10.63 18.85 5.21
C LEU A 170 10.18 19.97 4.29
N THR A 171 10.67 19.96 3.04
CA THR A 171 10.00 20.68 1.96
C THR A 171 8.71 19.94 1.64
N VAL A 172 7.58 20.64 1.66
CA VAL A 172 6.26 20.09 1.34
C VAL A 172 5.55 20.90 0.28
N GLN A 173 4.65 20.27 -0.44
CA GLN A 173 3.71 20.96 -1.32
C GLN A 173 2.35 20.26 -1.25
N TYR A 174 1.28 21.05 -1.10
CA TYR A 174 -0.07 20.54 -1.12
C TYR A 174 -0.64 20.60 -2.53
N PHE A 175 -1.38 19.54 -2.86
CA PHE A 175 -2.21 19.37 -4.02
C PHE A 175 -3.64 19.17 -3.56
N GLU A 176 -4.61 19.16 -4.47
CA GLU A 176 -6.02 18.98 -4.09
C GLU A 176 -6.22 17.74 -3.22
N ARG A 177 -5.57 16.62 -3.57
CA ARG A 177 -5.81 15.30 -2.97
C ARG A 177 -4.64 14.78 -2.12
N ARG A 178 -3.46 15.41 -2.19
CA ARG A 178 -2.23 14.91 -1.56
C ARG A 178 -1.35 16.02 -1.03
N ARG A 179 -0.49 15.67 -0.07
CA ARG A 179 0.70 16.44 0.28
C ARG A 179 1.92 15.65 -0.15
N PHE A 180 2.79 16.28 -0.94
CA PHE A 180 4.11 15.72 -1.22
C PHE A 180 5.08 16.21 -0.16
N GLU A 181 5.96 15.31 0.26
CA GLU A 181 6.99 15.56 1.26
C GLU A 181 8.33 15.10 0.70
N LEU A 182 9.32 15.99 0.70
CA LEU A 182 10.67 15.69 0.26
C LEU A 182 11.50 15.23 1.46
N HIS A 183 11.76 13.93 1.56
CA HIS A 183 12.46 13.32 2.70
C HIS A 183 13.99 13.32 2.53
N ASP A 184 14.47 13.34 1.29
CA ASP A 184 15.86 13.58 0.91
C ASP A 184 15.91 14.27 -0.46
N ALA A 185 17.09 14.43 -1.08
CA ALA A 185 17.24 15.15 -2.34
C ALA A 185 16.31 14.68 -3.48
N ASN A 186 15.91 13.40 -3.50
CA ASN A 186 15.12 12.81 -4.60
C ASN A 186 13.92 11.96 -4.14
N THR A 187 13.78 11.67 -2.85
CA THR A 187 12.71 10.82 -2.31
C THR A 187 11.49 11.64 -1.94
N VAL A 188 10.43 11.46 -2.73
CA VAL A 188 9.10 12.07 -2.50
C VAL A 188 8.14 11.05 -1.92
N LEU A 189 7.62 11.34 -0.74
CA LEU A 189 6.59 10.53 -0.07
C LEU A 189 5.25 11.29 0.00
N LEU A 190 4.13 10.55 0.03
CA LEU A 190 2.77 11.10 0.08
C LEU A 190 2.25 11.18 1.50
N GLY A 191 2.07 12.39 2.05
CA GLY A 191 1.68 12.63 3.45
C GLY A 191 0.47 11.82 3.93
N LEU A 192 0.41 11.56 5.24
CA LEU A 192 -0.64 10.74 5.89
C LEU A 192 -1.96 11.49 6.06
N LEU A 193 -2.42 12.18 5.00
CA LEU A 193 -3.55 13.12 5.10
C LEU A 193 -4.84 12.47 5.59
N GLY A 194 -5.08 11.19 5.29
CA GLY A 194 -6.26 10.49 5.82
C GLY A 194 -6.22 10.36 7.34
N SER A 195 -5.09 9.90 7.89
CA SER A 195 -4.89 9.83 9.34
C SER A 195 -4.91 11.21 10.01
N GLU A 196 -4.30 12.21 9.38
CA GLU A 196 -4.25 13.58 9.93
C GLU A 196 -5.63 14.25 10.00
N VAL A 197 -6.40 14.13 8.91
CA VAL A 197 -7.73 14.73 8.82
C VAL A 197 -8.68 14.06 9.82
N LEU A 198 -8.69 12.73 9.93
CA LEU A 198 -9.50 12.03 10.92
C LEU A 198 -9.09 12.35 12.36
N ARG A 199 -7.79 12.48 12.63
CA ARG A 199 -7.30 12.82 13.97
C ARG A 199 -7.77 14.21 14.40
N GLU A 200 -7.76 15.18 13.50
CA GLU A 200 -8.29 16.52 13.77
C GLU A 200 -9.80 16.50 14.06
N ARG A 201 -10.54 15.61 13.38
CA ARG A 201 -11.97 15.40 13.65
C ARG A 201 -12.24 14.63 14.94
N GLY A 202 -11.22 14.05 15.58
CA GLY A 202 -11.40 13.16 16.73
C GLY A 202 -11.95 11.78 16.35
N GLU A 203 -11.82 11.38 15.08
CA GLU A 203 -12.42 10.18 14.49
C GLU A 203 -11.38 9.11 14.13
N LEU A 204 -10.08 9.37 14.35
CA LEU A 204 -9.04 8.39 14.06
C LEU A 204 -9.17 7.18 15.01
N PRO A 205 -9.36 5.95 14.49
CA PRO A 205 -9.45 4.77 15.34
C PRO A 205 -8.17 4.52 16.12
N ALA A 206 -8.29 3.91 17.30
CA ALA A 206 -7.13 3.46 18.05
C ALA A 206 -6.32 2.44 17.20
N PRO A 207 -4.98 2.44 17.31
CA PRO A 207 -4.16 1.44 16.65
C PRO A 207 -4.65 0.03 16.94
N ALA A 208 -4.70 -0.82 15.91
CA ALA A 208 -5.07 -2.21 16.15
C ALA A 208 -4.01 -2.88 17.04
N PRO A 209 -4.41 -3.84 17.90
CA PRO A 209 -3.45 -4.69 18.60
C PRO A 209 -2.53 -5.36 17.57
N ALA A 210 -1.22 -5.41 17.84
CA ALA A 210 -0.28 -6.07 16.96
C ALA A 210 -0.76 -7.50 16.62
N PRO A 211 -0.75 -7.91 15.34
CA PRO A 211 -1.19 -9.23 14.96
C PRO A 211 -0.36 -10.30 15.69
N ALA A 212 -1.05 -11.35 16.15
CA ALA A 212 -0.37 -12.52 16.70
C ALA A 212 0.60 -13.09 15.66
N PRO A 213 1.81 -13.55 16.05
CA PRO A 213 2.76 -14.14 15.11
C PRO A 213 2.07 -15.28 14.34
N ALA A 214 2.08 -15.20 13.01
CA ALA A 214 1.53 -16.25 12.17
C ALA A 214 2.27 -17.57 12.43
N PRO A 215 1.59 -18.72 12.44
CA PRO A 215 2.25 -20.02 12.48
C PRO A 215 3.22 -20.12 11.30
N ALA A 216 4.48 -20.49 11.57
CA ALA A 216 5.46 -20.69 10.52
C ALA A 216 4.94 -21.73 9.51
N PRO A 217 4.89 -21.42 8.20
CA PRO A 217 4.60 -22.43 7.20
C PRO A 217 5.65 -23.54 7.27
N ALA A 218 5.26 -24.77 6.97
CA ALA A 218 6.20 -25.89 6.89
C ALA A 218 7.34 -25.56 5.91
N PRO A 219 8.59 -25.99 6.19
CA PRO A 219 9.74 -25.60 5.38
C PRO A 219 9.56 -26.08 3.93
N ALA A 220 9.30 -25.13 3.04
CA ALA A 220 9.36 -25.34 1.59
C ALA A 220 10.83 -25.50 1.15
N PRO A 221 11.10 -26.18 0.03
CA PRO A 221 12.44 -26.16 -0.57
C PRO A 221 12.90 -24.71 -0.81
N ALA A 222 14.20 -24.47 -0.63
CA ALA A 222 14.78 -23.14 -0.80
C ALA A 222 14.45 -22.59 -2.21
N PRO A 223 13.90 -21.37 -2.31
CA PRO A 223 13.51 -20.80 -3.59
C PRO A 223 14.76 -20.53 -4.45
N THR A 224 14.65 -20.83 -5.75
CA THR A 224 15.74 -20.63 -6.73
C THR A 224 15.60 -19.33 -7.51
N HIS A 225 14.44 -18.67 -7.45
CA HIS A 225 14.13 -17.42 -8.14
C HIS A 225 13.31 -16.47 -7.25
N CYS A 226 13.27 -15.20 -7.64
CA CYS A 226 12.65 -14.11 -6.89
C CYS A 226 11.20 -13.82 -7.29
N ASP A 227 10.57 -14.73 -8.04
CA ASP A 227 9.18 -14.57 -8.43
C ASP A 227 8.25 -14.64 -7.20
N GLY A 228 7.28 -13.74 -7.18
CA GLY A 228 6.21 -13.73 -6.17
C GLY A 228 6.63 -13.27 -4.78
N ILE A 229 7.74 -12.54 -4.64
CA ILE A 229 8.03 -11.85 -3.38
C ILE A 229 6.91 -10.82 -3.12
N PRO A 230 6.28 -10.83 -1.95
CA PRO A 230 5.25 -9.85 -1.63
C PRO A 230 5.77 -8.42 -1.71
N ASP A 231 4.92 -7.50 -2.17
CA ASP A 231 5.19 -6.07 -2.03
C ASP A 231 5.42 -5.74 -0.56
N TRP A 232 6.34 -4.80 -0.28
CA TRP A 232 6.46 -4.26 1.06
C TRP A 232 5.19 -3.56 1.50
N VAL A 233 5.08 -3.45 2.82
CA VAL A 233 3.96 -2.93 3.54
C VAL A 233 4.40 -1.64 4.28
N GLY A 234 3.69 -0.53 4.16
CA GLY A 234 4.00 0.75 4.81
C GLY A 234 4.99 1.64 4.04
N ASP A 235 5.48 2.70 4.68
CA ASP A 235 6.55 3.54 4.13
C ASP A 235 7.92 2.91 4.47
N GLY A 236 8.42 2.09 3.56
CA GLY A 236 9.80 1.60 3.66
C GLY A 236 10.28 1.04 2.34
N GLN A 237 11.60 0.87 2.24
CA GLN A 237 12.26 0.35 1.06
C GLN A 237 13.53 -0.40 1.43
N ILE A 238 13.93 -1.34 0.56
CA ILE A 238 15.21 -2.02 0.61
C ILE A 238 16.03 -1.57 -0.59
N ILE A 239 17.26 -1.13 -0.32
CA ILE A 239 18.18 -0.57 -1.30
C ILE A 239 19.39 -1.48 -1.42
N TYR A 240 19.67 -1.97 -2.62
CA TYR A 240 20.82 -2.85 -2.87
C TYR A 240 22.08 -2.06 -3.27
N GLY A 241 21.91 -0.91 -3.91
CA GLY A 241 23.02 -0.09 -4.37
C GLY A 241 22.57 1.18 -5.08
N PHE A 242 23.54 1.92 -5.61
CA PHE A 242 23.33 3.14 -6.36
C PHE A 242 23.86 2.98 -7.80
N ASP A 243 23.00 3.21 -8.77
CA ASP A 243 23.36 3.32 -10.19
C ASP A 243 23.40 4.81 -10.59
N PRO A 244 24.44 5.29 -11.29
CA PRO A 244 24.58 6.70 -11.65
C PRO A 244 23.56 7.20 -12.69
N VAL A 245 22.86 6.30 -13.38
CA VAL A 245 21.84 6.63 -14.40
C VAL A 245 20.43 6.44 -13.84
N GLN A 246 20.19 5.36 -13.12
CA GLN A 246 18.88 4.98 -12.58
C GLN A 246 18.65 5.47 -11.14
N GLY A 247 19.71 5.89 -10.45
CA GLY A 247 19.67 6.27 -9.04
C GLY A 247 19.67 5.07 -8.10
N ILE A 248 18.94 5.18 -7.00
CA ILE A 248 18.79 4.11 -5.99
C ILE A 248 18.19 2.85 -6.64
N ILE A 249 18.87 1.71 -6.49
CA ILE A 249 18.39 0.42 -6.97
C ILE A 249 17.54 -0.22 -5.88
N LEU A 250 16.22 -0.18 -6.08
CA LEU A 250 15.28 -0.93 -5.27
C LEU A 250 15.36 -2.41 -5.63
N ALA A 251 15.62 -3.25 -4.64
CA ALA A 251 15.68 -4.69 -4.82
C ALA A 251 15.08 -5.40 -3.62
N ASN A 252 14.37 -6.48 -3.90
CA ASN A 252 13.90 -7.45 -2.92
C ASN A 252 14.53 -8.84 -3.15
N CYS A 253 15.51 -8.92 -4.06
CA CYS A 253 16.16 -10.15 -4.49
C CYS A 253 17.67 -10.04 -4.31
N PHE A 254 18.25 -10.96 -3.53
CA PHE A 254 19.64 -10.90 -3.11
C PHE A 254 20.33 -12.25 -3.24
N GLN A 255 21.64 -12.21 -3.37
CA GLN A 255 22.56 -13.34 -3.23
C GLN A 255 23.13 -13.39 -1.80
N PRO A 256 23.69 -14.52 -1.34
CA PRO A 256 24.17 -14.65 0.05
C PRO A 256 25.26 -13.65 0.45
N ARG A 257 25.98 -13.07 -0.52
CA ARG A 257 27.10 -12.14 -0.33
C ARG A 257 26.68 -10.67 -0.48
N ASP A 258 25.40 -10.41 -0.70
CA ASP A 258 24.90 -9.08 -0.93
C ASP A 258 24.77 -8.30 0.38
N SER A 259 25.18 -7.03 0.30
CA SER A 259 24.86 -6.03 1.31
C SER A 259 23.67 -5.21 0.82
N PHE A 260 22.86 -4.72 1.74
CA PHE A 260 21.72 -3.86 1.42
C PHE A 260 21.44 -2.92 2.57
N SER A 261 20.69 -1.86 2.30
CA SER A 261 20.26 -0.89 3.29
C SER A 261 18.74 -0.94 3.39
N VAL A 262 18.23 -0.92 4.61
CA VAL A 262 16.80 -0.82 4.87
C VAL A 262 16.50 0.58 5.34
N PHE A 263 15.50 1.21 4.73
CA PHE A 263 14.96 2.48 5.14
C PHE A 263 13.50 2.30 5.47
N ILE A 264 13.12 2.79 6.63
CA ILE A 264 11.72 2.88 7.03
C ILE A 264 11.45 4.32 7.38
N TYR A 265 10.35 4.86 6.88
CA TYR A 265 10.06 6.29 6.97
C TYR A 265 8.85 6.57 7.83
N ARG A 266 8.75 7.83 8.27
CA ARG A 266 7.63 8.45 8.99
C ARG A 266 7.12 7.65 10.18
N PHE A 267 8.07 7.12 10.93
CA PHE A 267 7.85 6.93 12.35
C PHE A 267 7.95 8.30 13.01
N GLN A 268 7.15 8.53 14.05
CA GLN A 268 7.19 9.74 14.85
C GLN A 268 8.61 10.00 15.32
N ALA A 269 9.06 11.26 15.27
CA ALA A 269 10.40 11.59 15.73
C ALA A 269 10.62 11.11 17.18
N ASN A 270 11.70 10.35 17.37
CA ASN A 270 12.06 9.73 18.64
C ASN A 270 11.03 8.74 19.18
N GLU A 271 10.16 8.12 18.38
CA GLU A 271 9.41 6.97 18.87
C GLU A 271 10.27 5.71 18.96
N GLN A 272 9.90 4.82 19.87
CA GLN A 272 10.45 3.47 19.88
C GLN A 272 9.76 2.63 18.81
N ILE A 273 10.55 1.87 18.06
CA ILE A 273 10.08 0.94 17.04
C ILE A 273 10.46 -0.46 17.48
N LEU A 274 9.47 -1.35 17.60
CA LEU A 274 9.71 -2.78 17.71
C LEU A 274 10.06 -3.31 16.32
N TRP A 275 11.30 -3.74 16.15
CA TRP A 275 11.77 -4.38 14.93
C TRP A 275 11.85 -5.89 15.12
N ARG A 276 11.03 -6.62 14.35
CA ARG A 276 11.00 -8.08 14.27
C ARG A 276 11.55 -8.57 12.92
N THR A 277 12.46 -9.52 12.94
CA THR A 277 12.94 -10.22 11.73
C THR A 277 12.50 -11.67 11.79
N THR A 278 11.86 -12.16 10.73
CA THR A 278 11.57 -13.59 10.52
C THR A 278 12.52 -14.11 9.45
N GLU A 279 13.34 -15.07 9.83
CA GLU A 279 14.30 -15.75 8.94
C GLU A 279 13.63 -16.90 8.17
N PRO A 280 14.26 -17.41 7.08
CA PRO A 280 13.71 -18.51 6.28
C PRO A 280 13.41 -19.80 7.06
N ASN A 281 14.13 -20.03 8.16
CA ASN A 281 13.91 -21.18 9.05
C ASN A 281 12.76 -20.95 10.06
N GLY A 282 12.05 -19.83 9.97
CA GLY A 282 10.99 -19.42 10.90
C GLY A 282 11.50 -18.82 12.21
N ARG A 283 12.82 -18.67 12.39
CA ARG A 283 13.38 -18.03 13.59
C ARG A 283 13.01 -16.56 13.60
N ILE A 284 12.44 -16.12 14.72
CA ILE A 284 12.09 -14.72 14.94
C ILE A 284 13.12 -14.09 15.87
N THR A 285 13.65 -12.95 15.48
CA THR A 285 14.44 -12.07 16.35
C THR A 285 13.73 -10.74 16.52
N GLU A 286 13.83 -10.16 17.71
CA GLU A 286 13.19 -8.89 18.04
C GLU A 286 14.19 -7.97 18.73
N GLN A 287 14.08 -6.68 18.43
CA GLN A 287 14.81 -5.63 19.12
C GLN A 287 14.02 -4.33 19.07
N THR A 288 14.25 -3.46 20.05
CA THR A 288 13.71 -2.10 20.01
C THR A 288 14.77 -1.16 19.47
N ILE A 289 14.40 -0.37 18.47
CA ILE A 289 15.22 0.70 17.91
C ILE A 289 14.54 2.04 18.17
N GLN A 290 15.31 3.12 18.12
CA GLN A 290 14.76 4.47 18.18
C GLN A 290 14.63 5.03 16.78
N ALA A 291 13.46 5.55 16.43
CA ALA A 291 13.28 6.34 15.22
C ALA A 291 14.11 7.62 15.32
N GLY A 292 14.87 7.93 14.26
CA GLY A 292 15.45 9.26 14.06
C GLY A 292 14.38 10.27 13.64
N ARG A 293 14.81 11.46 13.19
CA ARG A 293 13.89 12.38 12.52
C ARG A 293 13.48 11.78 11.18
N GLY A 294 12.29 11.18 11.14
CA GLY A 294 11.67 10.75 9.90
C GLY A 294 11.71 9.30 9.55
N GLY A 295 12.20 8.47 10.46
CA GLY A 295 12.34 7.07 10.21
C GLY A 295 13.61 6.51 10.78
N TRP A 296 14.05 5.41 10.20
CA TRP A 296 15.25 4.72 10.62
C TRP A 296 15.88 4.04 9.40
N GLU A 297 17.21 3.99 9.42
CA GLU A 297 18.02 3.42 8.36
C GLU A 297 19.07 2.50 8.97
N ARG A 298 19.37 1.39 8.28
CA ARG A 298 20.53 0.56 8.60
C ARG A 298 21.05 -0.20 7.39
N ASP A 299 22.38 -0.28 7.32
CA ASP A 299 23.09 -1.18 6.43
C ASP A 299 23.19 -2.60 7.03
N PHE A 300 22.93 -3.57 6.17
CA PHE A 300 23.02 -4.99 6.45
C PHE A 300 24.17 -5.55 5.65
N THR A 301 25.16 -6.08 6.36
CA THR A 301 26.30 -6.77 5.78
C THR A 301 26.13 -8.28 5.98
N PRO A 302 26.47 -9.09 4.96
CA PRO A 302 26.31 -10.53 5.06
C PRO A 302 27.27 -11.11 6.13
N PRO A 303 26.84 -12.14 6.86
CA PRO A 303 27.75 -12.95 7.66
C PRO A 303 28.86 -13.56 6.78
N SER A 304 29.95 -14.02 7.39
CA SER A 304 31.03 -14.70 6.65
C SER A 304 30.55 -15.93 5.89
N ALA A 305 29.54 -16.63 6.42
CA ALA A 305 28.87 -17.77 5.77
C ALA A 305 27.86 -17.35 4.67
N GLY A 306 27.57 -16.05 4.54
CA GLY A 306 26.50 -15.51 3.71
C GLY A 306 25.13 -15.56 4.38
N TRP A 307 24.17 -14.83 3.82
CA TRP A 307 22.77 -14.91 4.24
C TRP A 307 22.17 -16.29 3.94
N PRO A 308 21.45 -16.91 4.88
CA PRO A 308 20.63 -18.10 4.60
C PRO A 308 19.70 -17.89 3.40
N LEU A 309 19.50 -18.95 2.62
CA LEU A 309 18.59 -18.91 1.47
C LEU A 309 17.12 -18.91 1.92
N GLY A 310 16.30 -18.16 1.20
CA GLY A 310 14.85 -18.14 1.37
C GLY A 310 14.27 -16.77 1.66
N ASP A 311 13.04 -16.77 2.16
CA ASP A 311 12.24 -15.57 2.39
C ASP A 311 12.51 -14.98 3.76
N TYR A 312 12.73 -13.67 3.77
CA TYR A 312 12.85 -12.86 4.96
C TYR A 312 11.68 -11.89 5.05
N ARG A 313 11.24 -11.69 6.29
CA ARG A 313 10.25 -10.67 6.63
C ARG A 313 10.80 -9.78 7.73
N LEU A 314 10.92 -8.50 7.44
CA LEU A 314 11.24 -7.46 8.42
C LEU A 314 9.94 -6.76 8.78
N GLU A 315 9.60 -6.64 10.05
CA GLU A 315 8.44 -5.90 10.55
C GLU A 315 8.91 -4.84 11.54
N PHE A 316 8.42 -3.62 11.37
CA PHE A 316 8.76 -2.46 12.18
C PHE A 316 7.46 -1.84 12.68
N THR A 317 7.27 -1.82 13.99
CA THR A 317 6.04 -1.34 14.63
C THR A 317 6.34 -0.19 15.58
N GLY A 318 5.79 0.98 15.30
CA GLY A 318 5.95 2.19 16.10
C GLY A 318 5.13 2.05 17.37
N LEU A 319 5.78 2.09 18.53
CA LEU A 319 5.12 1.81 19.81
C LEU A 319 4.18 2.93 20.25
N SER A 320 4.41 4.17 19.81
CA SER A 320 3.50 5.29 20.09
C SER A 320 2.55 5.57 18.94
N SER A 321 3.03 5.50 17.70
CA SER A 321 2.20 5.77 16.52
C SER A 321 1.28 4.61 16.14
N GLY A 322 1.64 3.38 16.52
CA GLY A 322 1.01 2.16 16.02
C GLY A 322 1.31 1.88 14.55
N LYS A 323 2.19 2.66 13.92
CA LYS A 323 2.53 2.50 12.50
C LYS A 323 3.25 1.18 12.28
N VAL A 324 2.91 0.49 11.19
CA VAL A 324 3.55 -0.77 10.80
C VAL A 324 4.19 -0.62 9.43
N VAL A 325 5.47 -1.01 9.32
CA VAL A 325 6.19 -1.17 8.05
C VAL A 325 6.71 -2.60 7.97
N ILE A 326 6.38 -3.34 6.92
CA ILE A 326 6.82 -4.72 6.70
C ILE A 326 7.57 -4.80 5.38
N LEU A 327 8.82 -5.22 5.39
CA LEU A 327 9.59 -5.42 4.16
C LEU A 327 9.80 -6.91 3.93
N TYR A 328 9.71 -7.33 2.67
CA TYR A 328 10.02 -8.69 2.25
C TYR A 328 11.23 -8.66 1.32
N TYR A 329 12.14 -9.59 1.54
CA TYR A 329 13.19 -9.90 0.57
C TYR A 329 13.47 -11.38 0.52
N ARG A 330 14.07 -11.82 -0.57
CA ARG A 330 14.48 -13.20 -0.78
C ARG A 330 15.96 -13.28 -1.06
N VAL A 331 16.60 -14.26 -0.46
CA VAL A 331 17.97 -14.66 -0.78
C VAL A 331 17.93 -15.94 -1.61
N VAL A 332 18.44 -15.88 -2.84
CA VAL A 332 18.50 -17.00 -3.78
C VAL A 332 19.95 -17.43 -4.01
N PRO A 333 20.21 -18.68 -4.44
CA PRO A 333 21.55 -19.11 -4.82
C PRO A 333 22.16 -18.20 -5.89
N SER A 334 23.48 -18.01 -5.84
CA SER A 334 24.21 -17.44 -6.95
C SER A 334 24.04 -18.34 -8.18
N VAL A 335 23.59 -17.78 -9.30
CA VAL A 335 23.59 -18.50 -10.58
C VAL A 335 25.05 -18.64 -11.01
N PRO A 336 25.52 -19.86 -11.37
CA PRO A 336 26.90 -20.08 -11.79
C PRO A 336 27.26 -19.37 -13.11
#